data_AF-A0A354WL33-F1
#
_entry.id   AF-A0A354WL33-F1
#
_cell.length_a   1.000
_cell.length_b   1.000
_cell.length_c   1.000
_cell.angle_alpha   90.00
_cell.angle_beta   90.00
_cell.angle_gamma   90.00
#
_symmetry.space_group_name_H-M   'P 1'
#
loop_
_entity.id
_entity.type
_entity.pdbx_description
1 polymer ?
#
loop_
_entity_poly.entity_id
_entity_poly.type
_entity_poly.pdbx_seq_one_letter_code
_entity_poly.pdbx_strand_id
1 'polypeptide(L)' 'DSRTVDVHVKRLREKLEGVSDQWSLKTVWGVGYKFEVQQA' A
#
# COMPACT_ATOMS: atom_id res chain seq x y z
N ASP A 1 -8.83 -12.67 -9.90
CA ASP A 1 -9.45 -11.35 -10.07
C ASP A 1 -8.51 -10.29 -9.50
N SER A 2 -7.74 -9.61 -10.36
CA SER A 2 -6.81 -8.56 -9.96
C SER A 2 -7.54 -7.33 -9.40
N ARG A 3 -8.78 -7.09 -9.83
CA ARG A 3 -9.58 -5.92 -9.43
C ARG A 3 -9.93 -5.94 -7.94
N THR A 4 -10.10 -7.13 -7.36
CA THR A 4 -10.38 -7.27 -5.92
C THR A 4 -9.16 -6.85 -5.08
N VAL A 5 -7.94 -7.17 -5.54
CA VAL A 5 -6.69 -6.78 -4.85
C VAL A 5 -6.57 -5.26 -4.81
N ASP A 6 -6.81 -4.59 -5.92
CA ASP A 6 -6.73 -3.13 -6.02
C ASP A 6 -7.69 -2.43 -5.03
N VAL A 7 -8.93 -2.96 -4.90
CA VAL A 7 -9.92 -2.46 -3.93
C VAL A 7 -9.41 -2.60 -2.50
N HIS A 8 -8.83 -3.74 -2.16
CA HIS A 8 -8.29 -3.95 -0.81
C HIS A 8 -7.08 -3.08 -0.53
N VAL A 9 -6.17 -2.93 -1.50
CA VAL A 9 -4.99 -2.05 -1.40
C VAL A 9 -5.41 -0.60 -1.20
N LYS A 10 -6.42 -0.11 -1.95
CA LYS A 10 -6.93 1.26 -1.80
C LYS A 10 -7.51 1.49 -0.41
N ARG A 11 -8.38 0.59 0.05
CA ARG A 11 -8.96 0.66 1.41
C ARG A 11 -7.90 0.61 2.51
N LEU A 12 -6.84 -0.17 2.30
CA LEU A 12 -5.73 -0.26 3.24
C LEU A 12 -4.99 1.09 3.33
N ARG A 13 -4.71 1.74 2.19
CA ARG A 13 -4.08 3.07 2.16
C ARG A 13 -4.94 4.11 2.85
N GLU A 14 -6.23 4.19 2.55
CA GLU A 14 -7.16 5.15 3.16
C GLU A 14 -7.23 5.00 4.69
N LYS A 15 -7.19 3.77 5.21
CA LYS A 15 -7.21 3.52 6.66
C LYS A 15 -5.95 3.94 7.39
N LEU A 16 -4.85 4.06 6.66
CA LEU A 16 -3.52 4.21 7.21
C LEU A 16 -2.91 5.57 6.88
N GLU A 17 -3.55 6.32 5.99
CA GLU A 17 -3.31 7.73 5.75
C GLU A 17 -3.41 8.50 7.08
N GLY A 18 -2.33 9.20 7.45
CA GLY A 18 -2.24 9.98 8.69
C GLY A 18 -1.96 9.17 9.97
N VAL A 19 -1.79 7.85 9.88
CA VAL A 19 -1.49 7.01 11.07
C VAL A 19 0.01 6.96 11.37
N SER A 20 0.86 6.85 10.35
CA SER A 20 2.32 6.77 10.53
C SER A 20 3.08 7.01 9.24
N ASP A 21 4.12 7.83 9.31
CA ASP A 21 5.08 8.01 8.21
C ASP A 21 6.17 6.92 8.19
N GLN A 22 6.14 5.99 9.14
CA GLN A 22 7.16 4.95 9.30
C GLN A 22 7.10 3.86 8.24
N TRP A 23 6.04 3.80 7.44
CA TRP A 23 5.90 2.76 6.43
C TRP A 23 5.02 3.24 5.27
N SER A 24 5.19 2.65 4.10
CA SER A 24 4.47 3.03 2.88
C SER A 24 4.13 1.81 2.01
N LEU A 25 2.98 1.88 1.33
CA LEU A 25 2.53 0.85 0.39
C LEU A 25 2.56 1.37 -1.05
N LYS A 26 3.51 0.91 -1.87
CA LYS A 26 3.76 1.37 -3.23
C LYS A 26 3.21 0.43 -4.29
N THR A 27 2.85 1.00 -5.44
CA THR A 27 2.48 0.24 -6.63
C THR A 27 3.70 0.10 -7.54
N VAL A 28 4.03 -1.12 -7.93
CA VAL A 28 5.11 -1.45 -8.87
C VAL A 28 4.46 -1.93 -10.17
N TRP A 29 4.52 -1.08 -11.20
CA TRP A 29 3.88 -1.34 -12.49
C TRP A 29 4.42 -2.62 -13.14
N GLY A 30 3.52 -3.48 -13.62
CA GLY A 30 3.87 -4.77 -14.22
C GLY A 30 4.28 -5.86 -13.22
N VAL A 31 4.27 -5.59 -11.91
CA VAL A 31 4.65 -6.56 -10.87
C VAL A 31 3.56 -6.72 -9.80
N GLY A 32 3.12 -5.63 -9.17
CA GLY A 32 2.13 -5.67 -8.08
C GLY A 32 2.33 -4.58 -7.03
N TYR A 33 2.25 -4.95 -5.76
CA TYR A 33 2.32 -4.02 -4.63
C TYR A 33 3.48 -4.35 -3.69
N LYS A 34 4.09 -3.31 -3.11
CA LYS A 34 5.23 -3.45 -2.20
C LYS A 34 4.97 -2.65 -0.92
N PHE A 35 5.21 -3.29 0.22
CA PHE A 35 5.21 -2.65 1.53
C PHE A 35 6.66 -2.33 1.93
N GLU A 36 6.95 -1.09 2.32
CA GLU A 36 8.28 -0.65 2.73
C GLU A 36 8.19 0.04 4.09
N VAL A 37 9.06 -0.33 5.02
CA VAL A 37 9.21 0.34 6.33
C VAL A 37 10.40 1.29 6.24
N GLN A 38 10.19 2.55 6.60
CA GLN A 38 11.25 3.51 6.84
C GLN A 38 11.79 3.23 8.25
N GLN A 39 12.87 2.45 8.34
CA GLN A 39 13.64 2.37 9.58
C GLN A 39 14.42 3.68 9.73
N ALA A 40 14.19 4.37 10.84
CA ALA A 40 15.00 5.50 11.28
C ALA A 40 16.36 5.02 11.80
#